data_AF-Q6L1P1-F1
#
_entry.id   AF-Q6L1P1-F1
#
_cell.length_a   1.000
_cell.length_b   1.000
_cell.length_c   1.000
_cell.angle_alpha   90.00
_cell.angle_beta   90.00
_cell.angle_gamma   90.00
#
_symmetry.space_group_name_H-M   'P 1'
#
loop_
_entity.id
_entity.type
_entity.pdbx_description
1 polymer ?
#
loop_
_entity_poly.entity_id
_entity_poly.type
_entity_poly.pdbx_seq_one_letter_code
_entity_poly.pdbx_strand_id
1 'polypeptide(L)'
;MKIACVVDEENVLAPLQFGSTIFLIDSETKQIEEYENPGFGSMHGGREMAMAAILSLKPDIFIVTPNSLCPGSYSMSLGNVKYAVMDEVNISDVIKNIDKIEKSAVSELEPIMYRE
;
A
#
# COMPACT_ATOMS: atom_id res chain seq x y z
N MET A 1 13.78 -6.61 -3.16
CA MET A 1 12.30 -6.84 -3.25
C MET A 1 11.61 -5.50 -3.48
N LYS A 2 10.36 -5.49 -3.95
CA LYS A 2 9.58 -4.27 -4.18
C LYS A 2 8.46 -4.13 -3.17
N ILE A 3 8.39 -2.99 -2.50
CA ILE A 3 7.36 -2.68 -1.50
C ILE A 3 6.56 -1.49 -2.00
N ALA A 4 5.26 -1.66 -2.20
CA ALA A 4 4.35 -0.57 -2.52
C ALA A 4 3.70 0.00 -1.27
N CYS A 5 3.45 1.31 -1.26
CA CYS A 5 2.59 1.96 -0.29
C CYS A 5 1.92 3.19 -0.90
N VAL A 6 0.87 3.69 -0.27
CA VAL A 6 0.21 4.94 -0.64
C VAL A 6 0.51 5.98 0.43
N VAL A 7 0.86 7.18 0.01
CA VAL A 7 1.17 8.30 0.89
C VAL A 7 0.40 9.56 0.50
N ASP A 8 0.20 10.45 1.45
CA ASP A 8 -0.32 11.80 1.24
C ASP A 8 0.79 12.80 0.82
N GLU A 9 0.42 14.08 0.71
CA GLU A 9 1.32 15.17 0.33
C GLU A 9 2.45 15.42 1.35
N GLU A 10 2.30 14.95 2.59
CA GLU A 10 3.29 15.04 3.65
C GLU A 10 4.18 13.78 3.75
N ASN A 11 4.02 12.86 2.79
CA ASN A 11 4.68 11.56 2.75
C ASN A 11 4.34 10.67 3.97
N VAL A 12 3.13 10.81 4.50
CA VAL A 12 2.58 9.93 5.55
C VAL A 12 1.78 8.82 4.88
N LEU A 13 1.94 7.58 5.37
CA LEU A 13 1.14 6.44 4.90
C LEU A 13 -0.35 6.76 5.02
N ALA A 14 -1.08 6.54 3.92
CA ALA A 14 -2.49 6.90 3.82
C ALA A 14 -3.32 5.73 3.23
N PRO A 15 -4.62 5.67 3.55
CA PRO A 15 -5.55 4.78 2.87
C PRO A 15 -5.56 4.99 1.35
N LEU A 16 -5.84 3.92 0.58
CA LEU A 16 -5.74 3.90 -0.89
C LEU A 16 -6.33 5.10 -1.63
N GLN A 17 -7.51 5.57 -1.21
CA GLN A 17 -8.22 6.66 -1.91
C GLN A 17 -7.90 8.06 -1.37
N PHE A 18 -7.12 8.15 -0.29
CA PHE A 18 -6.81 9.39 0.42
C PHE A 18 -5.35 9.81 0.29
N GLY A 19 -4.45 8.93 -0.16
CA GLY A 19 -3.10 9.35 -0.54
C GLY A 19 -3.01 9.72 -2.02
N SER A 20 -2.28 10.79 -2.31
CA SER A 20 -2.08 11.31 -3.67
C SER A 20 -1.07 10.50 -4.48
N THR A 21 -0.16 9.80 -3.80
CA THR A 21 1.02 9.22 -4.45
C THR A 21 1.21 7.76 -4.05
N ILE A 22 1.51 6.91 -5.04
CA ILE A 22 1.95 5.53 -4.83
C ILE A 22 3.47 5.53 -4.84
N PHE A 23 4.07 5.04 -3.77
CA PHE A 23 5.52 4.83 -3.68
C PHE A 23 5.83 3.37 -3.94
N LEU A 24 6.83 3.12 -4.78
CA LEU A 24 7.42 1.82 -5.00
C LEU A 24 8.86 1.85 -4.50
N ILE A 25 9.12 1.13 -3.42
CA ILE A 25 10.39 1.11 -2.71
C ILE A 25 11.15 -0.16 -3.10
N ASP A 26 12.38 -0.02 -3.57
CA ASP A 26 13.30 -1.13 -3.72
C ASP A 26 14.01 -1.38 -2.38
N SER A 27 13.78 -2.55 -1.77
CA SER A 27 14.28 -2.84 -0.42
C SER A 27 15.79 -3.00 -0.32
N GLU A 28 16.47 -3.33 -1.44
CA GLU A 28 17.92 -3.54 -1.46
C GLU A 28 18.67 -2.22 -1.60
N THR A 29 18.19 -1.34 -2.48
CA THR A 29 18.83 -0.05 -2.80
C THR A 29 18.24 1.11 -2.01
N LYS A 30 17.06 0.94 -1.40
CA LYS A 30 16.25 1.97 -0.74
C LYS A 30 15.83 3.12 -1.67
N GLN A 31 15.85 2.88 -2.98
CA GLN A 31 15.33 3.85 -3.95
C GLN A 31 13.80 3.86 -3.89
N ILE A 32 13.23 5.06 -4.07
CA ILE A 32 11.79 5.29 -4.12
C ILE A 32 11.46 5.79 -5.51
N GLU A 33 10.55 5.09 -6.17
CA GLU A 33 9.89 5.56 -7.37
C GLU A 33 8.49 6.05 -7.01
N GLU A 34 8.11 7.20 -7.56
CA GLU A 34 6.84 7.87 -7.26
C GLU A 34 5.91 7.81 -8.47
N TYR A 35 4.66 7.46 -8.21
CA TYR A 35 3.61 7.33 -9.23
C TYR A 35 2.36 8.07 -8.76
N GLU A 36 1.69 8.76 -9.67
CA GLU A 36 0.38 9.35 -9.36
C GLU A 36 -0.62 8.26 -8.98
N ASN A 37 -1.42 8.51 -7.94
CA ASN A 37 -2.49 7.61 -7.56
C ASN A 37 -3.78 7.94 -8.33
N PRO A 38 -4.20 7.12 -9.31
CA PRO A 38 -5.40 7.42 -10.09
C PRO A 38 -6.69 7.29 -9.28
N GLY A 39 -6.64 6.67 -8.10
CA GLY A 39 -7.78 6.55 -7.19
C GLY A 39 -7.96 7.72 -6.24
N PHE A 40 -7.00 8.64 -6.17
CA PHE A 40 -7.02 9.75 -5.22
C PHE A 40 -8.19 10.69 -5.46
N GLY A 41 -8.96 10.97 -4.40
CA GLY A 41 -10.10 11.91 -4.46
C GLY A 41 -11.33 11.40 -5.21
N SER A 42 -11.33 10.15 -5.69
CA SER A 42 -12.50 9.57 -6.35
C SER A 42 -13.60 9.22 -5.35
N MET A 43 -14.82 9.73 -5.56
CA MET A 43 -15.99 9.40 -4.72
C MET A 43 -16.43 7.93 -4.86
N HIS A 44 -16.13 7.29 -5.98
CA HIS A 44 -16.57 5.92 -6.28
C HIS A 44 -15.44 5.12 -6.95
N GLY A 45 -15.13 3.94 -6.42
CA GLY A 45 -14.13 3.03 -7.00
C GLY A 45 -12.66 3.46 -6.83
N GLY A 46 -12.39 4.50 -6.01
CA GLY A 46 -11.03 5.01 -5.80
C GLY A 46 -10.06 3.93 -5.28
N ARG A 47 -10.51 3.06 -4.37
CA ARG A 47 -9.68 1.96 -3.84
C ARG A 47 -9.31 0.95 -4.93
N GLU A 48 -10.26 0.55 -5.75
CA GLU A 48 -10.05 -0.40 -6.84
C GLU A 48 -9.14 0.18 -7.92
N MET A 49 -9.28 1.47 -8.25
CA MET A 49 -8.40 2.17 -9.19
C MET A 49 -6.96 2.26 -8.66
N ALA A 50 -6.80 2.69 -7.41
CA ALA A 50 -5.49 2.75 -6.75
C ALA A 50 -4.84 1.36 -6.70
N MET A 51 -5.62 0.34 -6.32
CA MET A 51 -5.15 -1.04 -6.26
C MET A 51 -4.74 -1.58 -7.64
N ALA A 52 -5.52 -1.30 -8.68
CA ALA A 52 -5.15 -1.71 -10.05
C ALA A 52 -3.80 -1.10 -10.47
N ALA A 53 -3.57 0.18 -10.15
CA ALA A 53 -2.29 0.84 -10.41
C ALA A 53 -1.15 0.18 -9.63
N ILE A 54 -1.32 -0.05 -8.32
CA ILE A 54 -0.33 -0.74 -7.48
C ILE A 54 0.02 -2.12 -8.05
N LEU A 55 -0.97 -2.94 -8.41
CA LEU A 55 -0.72 -4.27 -8.95
C LEU A 55 0.01 -4.24 -10.30
N SER A 56 -0.18 -3.20 -11.11
CA SER A 56 0.56 -3.04 -12.37
C SER A 56 2.07 -2.84 -12.17
N LEU A 57 2.47 -2.32 -11.01
CA LEU A 57 3.88 -2.15 -10.60
C LEU A 57 4.52 -3.46 -10.10
N LYS A 58 3.70 -4.52 -9.91
CA LYS A 58 4.11 -5.85 -9.44
C LYS A 58 4.95 -5.81 -8.15
N PRO A 59 4.47 -5.18 -7.06
CA PRO A 59 5.16 -5.22 -5.78
C PRO A 59 5.10 -6.62 -5.17
N ASP A 60 6.11 -6.97 -4.39
CA ASP A 60 6.11 -8.21 -3.59
C ASP A 60 5.28 -8.02 -2.30
N ILE A 61 5.33 -6.81 -1.74
CA ILE A 61 4.65 -6.43 -0.50
C ILE A 61 3.87 -5.14 -0.72
N PHE A 62 2.65 -5.07 -0.20
CA PHE A 62 1.87 -3.85 -0.08
C PHE A 62 1.71 -3.47 1.39
N ILE A 63 2.13 -2.26 1.76
CA ILE A 63 1.88 -1.71 3.09
C ILE A 63 0.47 -1.16 3.13
N VAL A 64 -0.31 -1.65 4.09
CA VAL A 64 -1.71 -1.25 4.28
C VAL A 64 -1.89 -0.56 5.61
N THR A 65 -2.56 0.58 5.60
CA THR A 65 -3.10 1.20 6.81
C THR A 65 -4.48 0.61 7.13
N PRO A 66 -4.95 0.73 8.40
CA PRO A 66 -6.33 0.42 8.73
C PRO A 66 -7.31 1.16 7.80
N ASN A 67 -8.40 0.52 7.38
CA ASN A 67 -9.42 1.08 6.46
C ASN A 67 -8.93 1.39 5.03
N SER A 68 -7.70 1.01 4.68
CA SER A 68 -7.15 1.20 3.33
C SER A 68 -7.88 0.34 2.29
N LEU A 69 -8.29 -0.86 2.67
CA LEU A 69 -8.94 -1.83 1.80
C LEU A 69 -10.45 -1.88 2.00
N CYS A 70 -11.14 -2.26 0.93
CA CYS A 70 -12.51 -2.76 0.91
C CYS A 70 -12.49 -4.22 0.42
N PRO A 71 -13.62 -4.96 0.44
CA PRO A 71 -13.62 -6.36 -0.02
C PRO A 71 -13.17 -6.51 -1.48
N GLY A 72 -13.50 -5.52 -2.33
CA GLY A 72 -13.11 -5.49 -3.74
C GLY A 72 -11.59 -5.36 -3.93
N SER A 73 -10.99 -4.31 -3.38
CA SER A 73 -9.54 -4.08 -3.48
C SER A 73 -8.71 -5.17 -2.79
N TYR A 74 -9.20 -5.76 -1.69
CA TYR A 74 -8.57 -6.94 -1.10
C TYR A 74 -8.64 -8.15 -2.05
N SER A 75 -9.82 -8.46 -2.61
CA SER A 75 -9.97 -9.57 -3.55
C SER A 75 -9.11 -9.43 -4.80
N MET A 76 -8.85 -8.20 -5.28
CA MET A 76 -7.96 -7.95 -6.42
C MET A 76 -6.50 -8.28 -6.09
N SER A 77 -6.06 -7.96 -4.88
CA SER A 77 -4.65 -8.08 -4.46
C SER A 77 -4.30 -9.45 -3.88
N LEU A 78 -5.30 -10.21 -3.42
CA LEU A 78 -5.11 -11.50 -2.79
C LEU A 78 -4.33 -12.46 -3.71
N GLY A 79 -3.23 -13.00 -3.20
CA GLY A 79 -2.34 -13.90 -3.95
C GLY A 79 -1.37 -13.22 -4.92
N ASN A 80 -1.52 -11.91 -5.16
CA ASN A 80 -0.60 -11.12 -5.99
C ASN A 80 0.48 -10.43 -5.16
N VAL A 81 0.18 -10.09 -3.90
CA VAL A 81 1.09 -9.40 -2.97
C VAL A 81 1.02 -10.04 -1.58
N LYS A 82 2.04 -9.82 -0.76
CA LYS A 82 1.92 -9.94 0.69
C LYS A 82 1.54 -8.59 1.29
N TYR A 83 1.01 -8.60 2.51
CA TYR A 83 0.53 -7.41 3.20
C TYR A 83 1.36 -7.15 4.45
N ALA A 84 1.76 -5.91 4.64
CA ALA A 84 2.30 -5.44 5.91
C ALA A 84 1.37 -4.38 6.48
N VAL A 85 0.77 -4.67 7.64
CA VAL A 85 -0.12 -3.72 8.32
C VAL A 85 0.72 -2.74 9.12
N MET A 86 0.52 -1.44 8.90
CA MET A 86 1.19 -0.37 9.62
C MET A 86 0.22 0.78 9.90
N ASP A 87 0.45 1.52 10.99
CA ASP A 87 -0.26 2.76 11.25
C ASP A 87 0.19 3.88 10.28
N GLU A 88 -0.55 4.99 10.27
CA GLU A 88 -0.21 6.19 9.51
C GLU A 88 1.10 6.80 10.06
N VAL A 89 2.22 6.48 9.40
CA VAL A 89 3.57 6.94 9.75
C VAL A 89 4.25 7.54 8.53
N ASN A 90 5.24 8.39 8.77
CA ASN A 90 6.01 8.98 7.67
C ASN A 90 6.86 7.92 6.95
N ILE A 91 7.06 8.11 5.64
CA ILE A 91 7.85 7.22 4.80
C ILE A 91 9.28 6.98 5.33
N SER A 92 9.86 7.97 6.01
CA SER A 92 11.19 7.81 6.60
C SER A 92 11.25 6.69 7.66
N ASP A 93 10.15 6.43 8.37
CA ASP A 93 10.06 5.35 9.35
C ASP A 93 9.81 3.99 8.70
N VAL A 94 9.13 3.96 7.56
CA VAL A 94 9.02 2.77 6.70
C VAL A 94 10.41 2.34 6.24
N ILE A 95 11.20 3.26 5.68
CA ILE A 95 12.55 2.97 5.17
C ILE A 95 13.48 2.45 6.26
N LYS A 96 13.38 3.00 7.49
CA LYS A 96 14.17 2.54 8.65
C LYS A 96 13.79 1.13 9.10
N ASN A 97 12.58 0.67 8.81
CA ASN A 97 12.04 -0.61 9.31
C ASN A 97 11.77 -1.64 8.19
N ILE A 98 12.30 -1.45 6.97
CA ILE A 98 12.13 -2.37 5.82
C ILE A 98 12.34 -3.83 6.21
N ASP A 99 13.44 -4.16 6.90
CA ASP A 99 13.75 -5.54 7.29
C ASP A 99 12.70 -6.17 8.22
N LYS A 100 12.00 -5.35 9.02
CA LYS A 100 10.92 -5.81 9.89
C LYS A 100 9.64 -6.02 9.09
N ILE A 101 9.35 -5.10 8.17
CA ILE A 101 8.19 -5.16 7.26
C ILE A 101 8.24 -6.44 6.43
N GLU A 102 9.40 -6.77 5.87
CA GLU A 102 9.59 -7.99 5.08
C GLU A 102 9.29 -9.27 5.89
N LYS A 103 9.66 -9.27 7.17
CA LYS A 103 9.45 -10.42 8.08
C LYS A 103 8.03 -10.52 8.62
N SER A 104 7.33 -9.40 8.77
CA SER A 104 5.97 -9.36 9.29
C SER A 104 4.90 -9.46 8.19
N ALA A 105 5.30 -9.45 6.91
CA ALA A 105 4.37 -9.50 5.80
C ALA A 105 3.63 -10.85 5.73
N VAL A 106 2.30 -10.78 5.66
CA VAL A 106 1.38 -11.93 5.64
C VAL A 106 0.72 -12.08 4.27
N SER A 107 0.36 -13.31 3.89
CA SER A 107 -0.33 -13.55 2.61
C SER A 107 -1.82 -13.21 2.64
N GLU A 108 -2.42 -13.17 3.83
CA GLU A 108 -3.85 -12.94 4.02
C GLU A 108 -4.05 -11.98 5.19
N LEU A 109 -5.10 -11.16 5.11
CA LEU A 109 -5.47 -10.22 6.15
C LEU A 109 -6.69 -10.73 6.92
N GLU A 110 -6.77 -10.36 8.19
CA GLU A 110 -7.96 -10.58 9.00
C GLU A 110 -9.15 -9.80 8.39
N PRO A 111 -10.38 -10.36 8.42
CA PRO A 111 -11.54 -9.72 7.80
C PRO A 111 -11.85 -8.30 8.28
N ILE A 112 -11.45 -7.95 9.51
CA ILE A 112 -11.61 -6.59 10.05
C ILE A 112 -10.85 -5.53 9.24
N MET A 113 -9.83 -5.91 8.47
CA MET A 113 -8.97 -4.99 7.71
C MET A 113 -9.60 -4.50 6.40
N TYR A 114 -10.66 -5.16 5.91
CA TYR A 114 -11.25 -4.87 4.61
C TYR A 114 -12.78 -4.92 4.61
N ARG A 115 -13.42 -4.97 5.79
CA ARG A 115 -14.88 -4.87 5.92
C ARG A 115 -15.29 -3.39 5.98
N GLU A 116 -16.47 -3.08 5.42
CA GLU A 116 -17.09 -1.75 5.47
C GLU A 116 -17.89 -1.53 6.76
#